data_AF-A0A0F9FH30-F1
#
_entry.id   AF-A0A0F9FH30-F1
#
_cell.length_a   1.000
_cell.length_b   1.000
_cell.length_c   1.000
_cell.angle_alpha   90.00
_cell.angle_beta   90.00
_cell.angle_gamma   90.00
#
_symmetry.space_group_name_H-M   'P 1'
#
loop_
_entity.id
_entity.type
_entity.pdbx_description
1 polymer ?
#
loop_
_entity_poly.entity_id
_entity_poly.type
_entity_poly.pdbx_seq_one_letter_code
_entity_poly.pdbx_strand_id
1 'polypeptide(L)'
;MPYWAVFNDQKSLAELEGFLSAHGPFERVDSLLFQNGVQAEGQATASDWLDVLSAHASSASLLGLLPDQHPRDFAAFDRYRRVLRKTEGDLEEPMRSGLELNEVLHHLVLREGIGSIL
;
A
#
# COMPACT_ATOMS: atom_id res chain seq x y z
N MET A 1 -3.16 0.24 -7.95
CA MET A 1 -1.97 -0.13 -7.14
C MET A 1 -2.42 -0.43 -5.71
N PRO A 2 -2.11 -1.61 -5.14
CA PRO A 2 -2.30 -1.88 -3.71
C PRO A 2 -1.10 -1.38 -2.90
N TYR A 3 -1.35 -0.67 -1.79
CA TYR A 3 -0.33 -0.23 -0.84
C TYR A 3 -0.73 -0.61 0.59
N TRP A 4 0.26 -1.00 1.41
CA TRP A 4 0.08 -1.26 2.84
C TRP A 4 1.19 -0.58 3.65
N ALA A 5 0.81 0.05 4.76
CA ALA A 5 1.75 0.54 5.78
C ALA A 5 1.50 -0.21 7.09
N VAL A 6 2.58 -0.56 7.80
CA VAL A 6 2.47 -1.19 9.13
C VAL A 6 1.95 -0.19 10.17
N PHE A 7 2.32 1.09 10.02
CA PHE A 7 1.89 2.18 10.90
C PHE A 7 1.22 3.28 10.06
N ASN A 8 0.05 3.74 10.50
CA ASN A 8 -0.67 4.84 9.85
C ASN A 8 -0.19 6.20 10.37
N ASP A 9 1.12 6.39 10.49
CA ASP A 9 1.67 7.66 10.97
C ASP A 9 1.79 8.69 9.84
N GLN A 10 1.92 9.96 10.23
CA GLN A 10 2.05 11.08 9.29
C GLN A 10 3.29 10.94 8.39
N LYS A 11 4.34 10.28 8.87
CA LYS A 11 5.55 10.03 8.08
C LYS A 11 5.26 9.06 6.93
N SER A 12 4.59 7.96 7.22
CA SER A 12 4.20 6.95 6.22
C SER A 12 3.24 7.54 5.18
N LEU A 13 2.33 8.42 5.60
CA LEU A 13 1.44 9.15 4.70
C LEU A 13 2.24 10.08 3.76
N ALA A 14 3.20 10.85 4.30
CA ALA A 14 4.03 11.75 3.51
C ALA A 14 4.94 10.99 2.52
N GLU A 15 5.47 9.83 2.92
CA GLU A 15 6.25 8.95 2.03
C GLU A 15 5.38 8.43 0.86
N LEU A 16 4.14 8.03 1.14
CA LEU A 16 3.19 7.64 0.10
C LEU A 16 2.84 8.81 -0.83
N GLU A 17 2.54 10.00 -0.29
CA GLU A 17 2.24 11.19 -1.09
C GLU A 17 3.41 11.54 -2.03
N GLY A 18 4.63 11.49 -1.52
CA GLY A 18 5.84 11.70 -2.31
C GLY A 18 5.98 10.68 -3.44
N PHE A 19 5.71 9.40 -3.17
CA PHE A 19 5.70 8.36 -4.20
C PHE A 19 4.62 8.63 -5.26
N LEU A 20 3.38 8.90 -4.85
CA LEU A 20 2.26 9.13 -5.75
C LEU A 20 2.48 10.37 -6.62
N SER A 21 3.03 11.44 -6.05
CA SER A 21 3.41 12.67 -6.77
C SER A 21 4.47 12.40 -7.84
N ALA A 22 5.45 11.56 -7.54
CA ALA A 22 6.57 11.29 -8.45
C ALA A 22 6.20 10.35 -9.61
N HIS A 23 5.15 9.54 -9.47
CA HIS A 23 4.80 8.48 -10.42
C HIS A 23 3.40 8.62 -11.04
N GLY A 24 2.62 9.63 -10.62
CA GLY A 24 1.23 9.84 -11.03
C GLY A 24 1.03 10.61 -12.35
N PRO A 25 -0.22 10.67 -12.85
CA PRO A 25 -1.46 10.27 -12.18
C PRO A 25 -1.81 8.78 -12.34
N PHE A 26 -2.47 8.22 -11.32
CA PHE A 26 -2.97 6.84 -11.33
C PHE A 26 -4.47 6.80 -11.67
N GLU A 27 -4.91 5.74 -12.33
CA GLU A 27 -6.35 5.50 -12.52
C GLU A 27 -7.03 5.11 -11.19
N ARG A 28 -6.38 4.19 -10.45
CA ARG A 28 -6.92 3.64 -9.20
C ARG A 28 -5.84 3.36 -8.15
N VAL A 29 -6.08 3.84 -6.92
CA VAL A 29 -5.26 3.52 -5.74
C VAL A 29 -6.15 3.08 -4.59
N ASP A 30 -5.91 1.87 -4.10
CA ASP A 30 -6.62 1.32 -2.94
C ASP A 30 -5.62 1.11 -1.80
N SER A 31 -6.00 1.52 -0.59
CA SER A 31 -5.16 1.37 0.61
C SER A 31 -5.92 0.65 1.73
N LEU A 32 -5.17 -0.02 2.59
CA LEU A 32 -5.66 -0.67 3.80
C LEU A 32 -4.87 -0.11 4.98
N LEU A 33 -5.59 0.42 5.98
CA LEU A 33 -5.00 1.01 7.18
C LEU A 33 -5.06 0.05 8.36
N PHE A 34 -3.97 -0.10 9.10
CA PHE A 34 -3.93 -0.99 10.26
C PHE A 34 -4.81 -0.47 11.42
N GLN A 35 -5.61 -1.32 12.08
CA GLN A 35 -6.40 -0.92 13.26
C GLN A 35 -5.61 -1.14 14.55
N ASN A 36 -5.20 -0.07 15.21
CA ASN A 36 -4.48 -0.14 16.49
C ASN A 36 -5.35 0.23 17.71
N GLY A 37 -6.61 0.61 17.52
CA GLY A 37 -7.56 0.93 18.58
C GLY A 37 -7.40 2.30 19.25
N VAL A 38 -6.33 3.06 18.95
CA VAL A 38 -6.01 4.30 19.66
C VAL A 38 -5.52 5.36 18.68
N GLN A 39 -6.13 6.55 18.74
CA GLN A 39 -5.60 7.74 18.06
C GLN A 39 -4.42 8.27 18.87
N ALA A 40 -3.20 8.02 18.41
CA ALA A 40 -1.98 8.54 19.04
C ALA A 40 -1.52 9.83 18.37
N GLU A 41 -0.76 10.64 19.10
CA GLU A 41 -0.07 11.81 18.53
C GLU A 41 0.88 11.35 17.40
N GLY A 42 0.86 12.07 16.28
CA GLY A 42 1.62 11.72 15.08
C GLY A 42 0.96 10.69 14.16
N GLN A 43 -0.23 10.18 14.49
CA GLN A 43 -1.02 9.36 13.57
C GLN A 43 -1.80 10.19 12.55
N ALA A 44 -1.79 9.74 11.31
CA ALA A 44 -2.68 10.23 10.27
C ALA A 44 -4.07 9.62 10.42
N THR A 45 -5.09 10.44 10.23
CA THR A 45 -6.48 10.00 10.26
C THR A 45 -6.84 9.27 8.97
N ALA A 46 -7.89 8.43 9.01
CA ALA A 46 -8.42 7.83 7.79
C ALA A 46 -8.81 8.90 6.74
N SER A 47 -9.26 10.08 7.17
CA SER A 47 -9.52 11.19 6.25
C SER A 47 -8.24 11.68 5.57
N ASP A 48 -7.17 11.90 6.34
CA ASP A 48 -5.87 12.36 5.81
C ASP A 48 -5.38 11.41 4.69
N TRP A 49 -5.48 10.10 4.94
CA TRP A 49 -5.15 9.09 3.93
C TRP A 49 -6.05 9.18 2.70
N LEU A 50 -7.36 9.29 2.87
CA LEU A 50 -8.29 9.36 1.74
C LEU A 50 -8.08 10.63 0.91
N ASP A 51 -7.77 11.76 1.54
CA ASP A 51 -7.51 13.04 0.89
C ASP A 51 -6.27 12.95 -0.01
N VAL A 52 -5.16 12.41 0.50
CA VAL A 52 -3.93 12.19 -0.28
C VAL A 52 -4.21 11.25 -1.46
N LEU A 53 -4.86 10.11 -1.22
CA LEU A 53 -5.15 9.15 -2.29
C LEU A 53 -6.02 9.76 -3.40
N SER A 54 -7.03 10.53 -3.01
CA SER A 54 -7.97 11.17 -3.95
C SER A 54 -7.33 12.30 -4.75
N ALA A 55 -6.28 12.94 -4.22
CA ALA A 55 -5.51 13.96 -4.95
C ALA A 55 -4.66 13.36 -6.09
N HIS A 56 -4.31 12.08 -6.00
CA HIS A 56 -3.38 11.42 -6.94
C HIS A 56 -4.01 10.32 -7.81
N ALA A 57 -5.30 10.03 -7.64
CA ALA A 57 -6.01 9.02 -8.40
C ALA A 57 -7.45 9.43 -8.76
N SER A 58 -7.92 9.03 -9.94
CA SER A 58 -9.32 9.22 -10.34
C SER A 58 -10.28 8.34 -9.52
N SER A 59 -9.79 7.21 -9.01
CA SER A 59 -10.50 6.33 -8.08
C SER A 59 -9.62 6.02 -6.88
N ALA A 60 -10.07 6.39 -5.68
CA ALA A 60 -9.36 6.18 -4.43
C ALA A 60 -10.28 5.51 -3.41
N SER A 61 -9.76 4.54 -2.65
CA SER A 61 -10.56 3.92 -1.59
C SER A 61 -9.73 3.39 -0.42
N LEU A 62 -10.34 3.41 0.77
CA LEU A 62 -9.86 2.69 1.95
C LEU A 62 -10.63 1.37 2.07
N LEU A 63 -9.96 0.27 1.81
CA LEU A 63 -10.59 -1.04 1.69
C LEU A 63 -11.04 -1.57 3.05
N GLY A 64 -12.32 -1.96 3.17
CA GLY A 64 -12.86 -2.68 4.33
C GLY A 64 -12.94 -1.89 5.65
N LEU A 65 -12.60 -0.60 5.61
CA LEU A 65 -12.61 0.35 6.72
C LEU A 65 -13.91 1.18 6.72
N LEU A 66 -14.41 1.53 7.91
CA LEU A 66 -15.29 2.68 8.09
C LEU A 66 -14.47 3.88 8.61
N PRO A 67 -14.22 4.93 7.80
CA PRO A 67 -13.32 6.03 8.18
C PRO A 67 -13.66 6.68 9.52
N ASP A 68 -14.94 6.93 9.78
CA ASP A 68 -15.43 7.56 11.02
C ASP A 68 -15.25 6.69 12.28
N GLN A 69 -14.95 5.41 12.10
CA GLN A 69 -14.75 4.46 13.20
C GLN A 69 -13.27 4.08 13.38
N HIS A 70 -12.38 4.51 12.47
CA HIS A 70 -10.95 4.33 12.61
C HIS A 70 -10.41 5.09 13.83
N PRO A 71 -9.42 4.57 14.59
CA PRO A 71 -8.78 3.25 14.48
C PRO A 71 -9.43 2.17 15.35
N ARG A 72 -10.69 2.37 15.78
CA ARG A 72 -11.42 1.50 16.73
C ARG A 72 -12.30 0.46 16.05
N ASP A 73 -12.31 0.42 14.72
CA ASP A 73 -13.13 -0.47 13.93
C ASP A 73 -12.49 -1.85 13.76
N PHE A 74 -12.45 -2.64 14.82
CA PHE A 74 -11.84 -3.98 14.77
C PHE A 74 -12.58 -4.96 13.85
N ALA A 75 -13.85 -4.70 13.53
CA ALA A 75 -14.59 -5.46 12.53
C ALA A 75 -14.01 -5.27 11.11
N ALA A 76 -13.14 -4.28 10.90
CA ALA A 76 -12.43 -4.08 9.64
C ALA A 76 -11.57 -5.30 9.29
N PHE A 77 -11.00 -6.03 10.25
CA PHE A 77 -10.19 -7.23 9.95
C PHE A 77 -10.96 -8.32 9.19
N ASP A 78 -12.23 -8.57 9.56
CA ASP A 78 -13.08 -9.51 8.83
C ASP A 78 -13.51 -8.95 7.46
N ARG A 79 -13.73 -7.62 7.36
CA ARG A 79 -14.02 -6.96 6.08
C ARG A 79 -12.82 -6.98 5.13
N TYR A 80 -11.59 -6.77 5.61
CA TYR A 80 -10.37 -6.86 4.81
C TYR A 80 -10.28 -8.19 4.12
N ARG A 81 -10.54 -9.27 4.85
CA ARG A 81 -10.54 -10.63 4.29
C ARG A 81 -11.50 -10.77 3.11
N ARG A 82 -12.70 -10.18 3.16
CA ARG A 82 -13.67 -10.22 2.06
C ARG A 82 -13.26 -9.34 0.89
N VAL A 83 -12.81 -8.12 1.16
CA VAL A 83 -12.47 -7.14 0.13
C VAL A 83 -11.22 -7.59 -0.62
N LEU A 84 -10.18 -8.04 0.08
CA LEU A 84 -8.95 -8.54 -0.55
C LEU A 84 -9.21 -9.71 -1.50
N ARG A 85 -10.03 -10.70 -1.11
CA ARG A 85 -10.42 -11.80 -2.02
C ARG A 85 -11.11 -11.31 -3.29
N LYS A 86 -11.88 -10.22 -3.21
CA LYS A 86 -12.53 -9.64 -4.39
C LYS A 86 -11.49 -8.91 -5.24
N THR A 87 -10.65 -8.09 -4.62
CA THR A 87 -9.60 -7.32 -5.30
C THR A 87 -8.56 -8.22 -5.97
N GLU A 88 -8.18 -9.34 -5.35
CA GLU A 88 -7.29 -10.35 -5.96
C GLU A 88 -7.85 -10.90 -7.28
N GLY A 89 -9.17 -11.07 -7.39
CA GLY A 89 -9.81 -11.48 -8.63
C GLY A 89 -9.84 -10.40 -9.72
N ASP A 90 -9.67 -9.13 -9.33
CA ASP A 90 -9.69 -7.97 -10.23
C ASP A 90 -8.28 -7.53 -10.66
N LEU A 91 -7.22 -8.04 -10.01
CA LEU A 91 -5.85 -7.78 -10.42
C LEU A 91 -5.52 -8.64 -11.63
N GLU A 92 -5.16 -8.01 -12.76
CA GLU A 92 -4.46 -8.74 -13.82
C GLU A 92 -3.22 -9.39 -13.20
N GLU A 93 -3.00 -10.69 -13.44
CA GLU A 93 -1.75 -11.33 -13.02
C GLU A 93 -0.61 -10.46 -13.57
N PRO A 94 0.30 -9.95 -12.72
CA PRO A 94 1.42 -9.18 -13.21
C PRO A 94 2.10 -10.05 -14.25
N MET A 95 2.31 -9.50 -15.45
CA MET A 95 3.00 -10.19 -16.52
C MET A 95 4.24 -10.82 -15.90
N ARG A 96 4.27 -12.15 -15.83
CA ARG A 96 5.46 -12.88 -15.39
C ARG A 96 6.47 -12.67 -16.51
N SER A 97 7.16 -11.53 -16.51
CA SER A 97 8.43 -11.43 -17.20
C SER A 97 9.28 -12.51 -16.56
N GLY A 98 9.50 -13.59 -17.30
CA GLY A 98 10.48 -14.59 -16.91
C GLY A 98 11.80 -13.85 -16.82
N LEU A 99 12.20 -13.49 -15.61
CA LEU A 99 13.56 -13.06 -15.38
C LEU A 99 14.40 -14.30 -15.63
N GLU A 100 15.19 -14.28 -16.69
CA GLU A 100 16.21 -15.29 -16.88
C GLU A 100 17.11 -15.26 -15.63
N LEU A 101 17.55 -16.43 -15.15
CA LEU A 101 18.33 -16.54 -13.90
C LEU A 101 19.52 -15.56 -13.88
N ASN A 102 20.08 -15.25 -15.05
CA ASN A 102 21.17 -14.30 -15.21
C ASN A 102 20.79 -12.84 -14.90
N GLU A 103 19.55 -12.42 -15.18
CA GLU A 103 19.05 -11.07 -14.86
C GLU A 103 18.80 -10.91 -13.36
N VAL A 104 18.30 -11.97 -12.70
CA VAL A 104 18.13 -12.00 -11.24
C VAL A 104 19.48 -11.89 -10.53
N LEU A 105 20.47 -12.67 -10.99
CA LEU A 105 21.83 -12.64 -10.43
C LEU A 105 22.49 -11.27 -10.63
N HIS A 106 22.33 -10.66 -11.81
CA HIS A 106 22.89 -9.34 -12.10
C HIS A 106 22.26 -8.24 -11.22
N HIS A 107 20.95 -8.33 -10.93
CA HIS A 107 20.27 -7.38 -10.04
C HIS A 107 20.72 -7.53 -8.58
N LEU A 108 20.85 -8.76 -8.08
CA LEU A 108 21.27 -9.04 -6.69
C LEU A 108 22.73 -8.67 -6.44
N VAL A 109 23.63 -8.97 -7.38
CA VAL A 109 25.07 -8.66 -7.25
C VAL A 109 25.33 -7.15 -7.25
N LEU A 110 24.59 -6.38 -8.07
CA LEU A 110 24.79 -4.93 -8.18
C LEU A 110 24.16 -4.14 -7.03
N ARG A 111 23.04 -4.60 -6.43
CA ARG A 111 22.36 -3.87 -5.35
C ARG A 111 22.75 -4.28 -3.94
N GLU A 112 23.08 -5.55 -3.71
CA GLU A 112 23.33 -6.05 -2.34
C GLU A 112 24.80 -6.36 -2.04
N GLY A 113 25.70 -6.23 -3.04
CA GLY A 113 27.13 -6.46 -2.81
C GLY A 113 27.45 -7.89 -2.34
N ILE A 114 26.57 -8.85 -2.58
CA ILE A 114 26.84 -10.27 -2.33
C ILE A 114 27.69 -10.80 -3.49
N GLY A 115 28.94 -10.36 -3.50
CA GLY A 115 29.97 -10.89 -4.37
C GLY A 115 30.51 -12.20 -3.80
N SER A 116 30.36 -13.28 -4.57
CA SER A 116 31.28 -14.41 -4.65
C SER A 116 31.77 -14.98 -3.31
N ILE A 117 31.05 -15.96 -2.77
CA ILE A 117 31.71 -17.03 -2.01
C ILE A 117 31.87 -18.19 -2.98
N LEU A 118 33.13 -18.58 -3.17
CA LEU A 118 33.66 -19.69 -3.97
C LEU A 118 32.74 -20.91 -4.08
#